data_AF-A0A3N1XQ37-F1
#
_entry.id   AF-A0A3N1XQ37-F1
#
_cell.length_a   1.000
_cell.length_b   1.000
_cell.length_c   1.000
_cell.angle_alpha   90.00
_cell.angle_beta   90.00
_cell.angle_gamma   90.00
#
_symmetry.space_group_name_H-M   'P 1'
#
loop_
_entity.id
_entity.type
_entity.pdbx_description
1 polymer ?
#
loop_
_entity_poly.entity_id
_entity_poly.type
_entity_poly.pdbx_seq_one_letter_code
_entity_poly.pdbx_strand_id
1 'polypeptide(L)'
;MEIRSDCDINSLQNILDKDGWVCMSYQEKPHLNISLNKGYTPKGFAEKVFHLHIRYLGDWDELYFRDYLNLHKDVANEYGDLKLTLKEIYEHNRDAYTEAKSEFILKYSNMAREESGNIYKP
;
A
#
# COMPACT_ATOMS: atom_id res chain seq x y z
N MET A 1 -8.80 1.43 -2.41
CA MET A 1 -10.10 2.02 -2.78
C MET A 1 -9.83 3.23 -3.63
N GLU A 2 -10.39 3.27 -4.82
CA GLU A 2 -10.29 4.44 -5.70
C GLU A 2 -11.61 5.20 -5.66
N ILE A 3 -11.53 6.52 -5.56
CA ILE A 3 -12.67 7.43 -5.48
C ILE A 3 -12.61 8.48 -6.60
N ARG A 4 -13.74 9.11 -6.88
CA ARG A 4 -13.83 10.22 -7.82
C ARG A 4 -13.20 11.48 -7.22
N SER A 5 -12.72 12.38 -8.09
CA SER A 5 -12.12 13.66 -7.71
C SER A 5 -13.07 14.64 -7.05
N ASP A 6 -14.39 14.47 -7.21
CA ASP A 6 -15.43 15.27 -6.59
C ASP A 6 -16.00 14.67 -5.29
N CYS A 7 -15.38 13.60 -4.79
CA CYS A 7 -15.74 13.01 -3.51
C CYS A 7 -15.42 13.98 -2.37
N ASP A 8 -16.38 14.18 -1.45
CA ASP A 8 -16.14 14.92 -0.23
C ASP A 8 -15.28 14.09 0.74
N ILE A 9 -13.98 14.36 0.71
CA ILE A 9 -12.97 13.67 1.52
C ILE A 9 -13.22 13.84 3.02
N ASN A 10 -13.68 15.01 3.46
CA ASN A 10 -13.96 15.27 4.87
C ASN A 10 -15.11 14.40 5.36
N SER A 11 -16.20 14.34 4.57
CA SER A 11 -17.33 13.48 4.89
C SER A 11 -16.94 12.00 4.89
N LEU A 12 -16.12 11.56 3.94
CA LEU A 12 -15.60 10.19 3.89
C LEU A 12 -14.75 9.84 5.12
N GLN A 13 -13.80 10.71 5.48
CA GLN A 13 -12.96 10.50 6.66
C GLN A 13 -13.79 10.45 7.95
N ASN A 14 -14.78 11.31 8.09
CA ASN A 14 -15.69 11.31 9.24
C ASN A 14 -16.48 9.99 9.36
N ILE A 15 -16.90 9.39 8.24
CA ILE A 15 -17.57 8.09 8.25
C ILE A 15 -16.60 6.99 8.69
N LEU A 16 -15.38 6.99 8.14
CA LEU A 16 -14.36 5.99 8.44
C LEU A 16 -13.90 6.07 9.90
N ASP A 17 -13.69 7.28 10.43
CA ASP A 17 -13.34 7.52 11.84
C ASP A 17 -14.41 6.96 12.78
N LYS A 18 -15.70 7.23 12.50
CA LYS A 18 -16.83 6.69 13.26
C LYS A 18 -16.94 5.16 13.19
N ASP A 19 -16.48 4.55 12.09
CA ASP A 19 -16.39 3.09 11.94
C ASP A 19 -15.11 2.50 12.58
N GLY A 20 -14.27 3.33 13.22
CA GLY A 20 -13.07 2.90 13.93
C GLY A 20 -11.84 2.71 13.05
N TRP A 21 -11.79 3.36 11.89
CA TRP A 21 -10.56 3.48 11.10
C TRP A 21 -9.70 4.62 11.62
N VAL A 22 -8.40 4.37 11.75
CA VAL A 22 -7.42 5.36 12.20
C VAL A 22 -6.58 5.81 11.00
N CYS A 23 -6.56 7.11 10.73
CA CYS A 23 -5.72 7.69 9.69
C CYS A 23 -4.24 7.66 10.11
N MET A 24 -3.39 7.03 9.29
CA MET A 24 -1.95 6.90 9.51
C MET A 24 -1.14 7.92 8.71
N SER A 25 -1.59 8.21 7.49
CA SER A 25 -1.01 9.26 6.67
C SER A 25 -2.07 9.87 5.77
N TYR A 26 -1.91 11.16 5.51
CA TYR A 26 -2.78 11.93 4.63
C TYR A 26 -1.91 12.81 3.74
N GLN A 27 -2.10 12.70 2.43
CA GLN A 27 -1.52 13.59 1.44
C GLN A 27 -2.59 13.94 0.42
N GLU A 28 -2.77 15.23 0.14
CA GLU A 28 -3.76 15.69 -0.85
C GLU A 28 -3.14 16.01 -2.21
N LYS A 29 -1.91 16.54 -2.22
CA LYS A 29 -1.20 16.97 -3.43
C LYS A 29 0.18 16.28 -3.54
N PRO A 30 0.68 15.99 -4.76
CA PRO A 30 0.04 16.24 -6.06
C PRO A 30 -1.13 15.29 -6.37
N HIS A 31 -1.18 14.15 -5.69
CA HIS A 31 -2.29 13.20 -5.76
C HIS A 31 -2.75 12.81 -4.36
N LEU A 32 -4.05 12.56 -4.22
CA LEU A 32 -4.63 12.09 -2.97
C LEU A 32 -4.10 10.70 -2.62
N ASN A 33 -3.55 10.57 -1.42
CA ASN A 33 -3.09 9.31 -0.85
C ASN A 33 -3.38 9.32 0.65
N ILE A 34 -4.39 8.57 1.06
CA ILE A 34 -4.75 8.39 2.46
C ILE A 34 -4.51 6.94 2.83
N SER A 35 -3.74 6.71 3.90
CA SER A 35 -3.52 5.39 4.48
C SER A 35 -4.21 5.33 5.83
N LEU A 36 -5.14 4.40 5.99
CA LEU A 36 -5.83 4.14 7.24
C LEU A 36 -5.57 2.70 7.68
N ASN A 37 -5.73 2.46 8.98
CA ASN A 37 -5.75 1.12 9.53
C ASN A 37 -6.99 0.88 10.39
N LYS A 38 -7.30 -0.39 10.63
CA LYS A 38 -8.27 -0.83 11.63
C LYS A 38 -7.71 -2.04 12.36
N GLY A 39 -7.83 -2.07 13.68
CA GLY A 39 -7.31 -3.15 14.53
C GLY A 39 -5.96 -2.89 15.21
N TYR A 40 -5.39 -1.68 15.08
CA TYR A 40 -4.28 -1.24 15.93
C TYR A 40 -4.85 -0.82 17.29
N THR A 41 -4.35 -1.41 18.38
CA THR A 41 -4.82 -1.11 19.74
C THR A 41 -3.66 -0.74 20.65
N PRO A 42 -3.92 -0.07 21.79
CA PRO A 42 -2.86 0.21 22.78
C PRO A 42 -2.20 -1.06 23.35
N LYS A 43 -2.85 -2.23 23.25
CA LYS A 43 -2.32 -3.53 23.72
C LYS A 43 -1.65 -4.34 22.61
N GLY A 44 -1.42 -3.75 21.45
CA GLY A 44 -0.91 -4.43 20.25
C GLY A 44 -2.00 -4.57 19.18
N PHE A 45 -1.93 -5.63 18.38
CA PHE A 45 -2.88 -5.85 17.29
C PHE A 45 -4.11 -6.62 17.75
N ALA A 46 -5.27 -6.25 17.21
CA ALA A 46 -6.44 -7.12 17.21
C ALA A 46 -6.16 -8.40 16.41
N GLU A 47 -7.02 -9.41 16.54
CA GLU A 47 -6.89 -10.68 15.79
C GLU A 47 -6.79 -10.44 14.27
N LYS A 48 -7.50 -9.42 13.77
CA LYS A 48 -7.46 -9.00 12.37
C LYS A 48 -7.11 -7.53 12.27
N VAL A 49 -6.16 -7.25 11.38
CA VAL A 49 -5.71 -5.90 11.06
C VAL A 49 -5.99 -5.64 9.58
N PHE A 50 -6.48 -4.45 9.29
CA PHE A 50 -6.79 -4.02 7.93
C PHE A 50 -6.02 -2.74 7.61
N HIS A 51 -5.60 -2.63 6.35
CA HIS A 51 -5.06 -1.41 5.76
C HIS A 51 -5.99 -0.96 4.64
N LEU A 52 -6.38 0.31 4.67
CA LEU A 52 -7.19 0.93 3.64
C LEU A 52 -6.39 2.06 3.01
N HIS A 53 -6.06 1.91 1.73
CA HIS A 53 -5.47 2.95 0.91
C HIS A 53 -6.58 3.61 0.07
N ILE A 54 -6.75 4.92 0.21
CA ILE A 54 -7.72 5.71 -0.55
C ILE A 54 -6.95 6.64 -1.49
N ARG A 55 -7.29 6.57 -2.77
CA ARG A 55 -6.68 7.38 -3.83
C ARG A 55 -7.75 7.82 -4.82
N TYR A 56 -7.44 8.83 -5.63
CA TYR A 56 -8.23 9.04 -6.85
C TYR A 56 -7.95 7.92 -7.87
N LEU A 57 -8.84 7.76 -8.84
CA LEU A 57 -8.58 6.89 -9.99
C LEU A 57 -7.25 7.29 -10.65
N GLY A 58 -6.37 6.31 -10.88
CA GLY A 58 -5.02 6.58 -11.36
C GLY A 58 -4.26 5.33 -11.78
N ASP A 59 -3.07 5.55 -12.32
CA ASP A 59 -2.20 4.49 -12.84
C ASP A 59 -1.20 4.05 -11.76
N TRP A 60 -1.66 3.21 -10.83
CA TRP A 60 -0.94 2.89 -9.58
C TRP A 60 -0.03 1.66 -9.68
N ASP A 61 1.22 1.80 -9.21
CA ASP A 61 2.24 0.74 -9.22
C ASP A 61 1.83 -0.52 -8.45
N GLU A 62 1.03 -0.40 -7.40
CA GLU A 62 0.63 -1.53 -6.56
C GLU A 62 -0.11 -2.62 -7.36
N LEU A 63 -0.87 -2.24 -8.40
CA LEU A 63 -1.59 -3.19 -9.25
C LEU A 63 -0.63 -3.94 -10.16
N TYR A 64 0.32 -3.23 -10.78
CA TYR A 64 1.36 -3.84 -11.61
C TYR A 64 2.25 -4.78 -10.79
N PHE A 65 2.71 -4.34 -9.62
CA PHE A 65 3.53 -5.16 -8.73
C PHE A 65 2.81 -6.45 -8.33
N ARG A 66 1.53 -6.36 -7.94
CA ARG A 66 0.70 -7.53 -7.59
C ARG A 66 0.68 -8.55 -8.73
N ASP A 67 0.39 -8.08 -9.94
CA ASP A 67 0.22 -8.98 -11.08
C ASP A 67 1.54 -9.58 -11.53
N TYR A 68 2.61 -8.80 -11.47
CA TYR A 68 3.96 -9.29 -11.74
C TYR A 68 4.34 -10.43 -10.79
N LEU A 69 4.13 -10.27 -9.49
CA LEU A 69 4.40 -11.34 -8.53
C LEU A 69 3.53 -12.59 -8.76
N ASN A 70 2.30 -12.43 -9.24
CA ASN A 70 1.43 -13.56 -9.55
C ASN A 70 1.93 -14.36 -10.78
N LEU A 71 2.56 -13.68 -11.74
CA LEU A 71 3.10 -14.30 -12.96
C LEU A 71 4.51 -14.85 -12.76
N HIS A 72 5.32 -14.21 -11.91
CA HIS A 72 6.74 -14.51 -11.70
C HIS A 72 6.99 -15.04 -10.27
N LYS A 73 6.74 -16.34 -10.09
CA LYS A 73 6.80 -17.01 -8.76
C LYS A 73 8.17 -16.96 -8.11
N ASP A 74 9.23 -17.00 -8.91
CA ASP A 74 10.62 -16.85 -8.47
C ASP A 74 10.86 -15.48 -7.82
N VAL A 75 10.37 -14.41 -8.44
CA VAL A 75 10.44 -13.05 -7.90
C VAL A 75 9.58 -12.90 -6.65
N ALA A 76 8.42 -13.55 -6.60
CA ALA A 76 7.59 -13.58 -5.39
C ALA A 76 8.31 -14.25 -4.21
N ASN A 77 9.08 -15.32 -4.46
CA ASN A 77 9.91 -15.96 -3.44
C ASN A 77 11.04 -15.05 -2.97
N GLU A 78 11.75 -14.41 -3.90
CA GLU A 78 12.81 -13.43 -3.58
C GLU A 78 12.27 -12.29 -2.70
N TYR A 79 11.07 -11.78 -3.03
CA TYR A 79 10.41 -10.77 -2.21
C TYR A 79 10.02 -11.28 -0.82
N GLY A 80 9.65 -12.56 -0.71
CA GLY A 80 9.41 -13.24 0.56
C GLY A 80 10.65 -13.26 1.44
N ASP A 81 11.77 -13.71 0.89
CA ASP A 81 13.06 -13.83 1.60
C ASP A 81 13.61 -12.46 2.02
N LEU A 82 13.48 -11.46 1.14
CA LEU A 82 13.80 -10.07 1.47
C LEU A 82 12.99 -9.59 2.69
N LYS A 83 11.67 -9.82 2.69
CA LYS A 83 10.81 -9.40 3.81
C LYS A 83 11.16 -10.10 5.12
N LEU A 84 11.57 -11.36 5.08
CA LEU A 84 12.00 -12.09 6.29
C LEU A 84 13.31 -11.51 6.83
N THR A 85 14.29 -11.32 5.97
CA THR A 85 15.58 -10.70 6.32
C THR A 85 15.39 -9.30 6.91
N LEU A 86 14.58 -8.46 6.27
CA LEU A 86 14.32 -7.10 6.75
C LEU A 86 13.56 -7.06 8.08
N LYS A 87 12.72 -8.07 8.35
CA LYS A 87 12.01 -8.17 9.63
C LYS A 87 12.99 -8.36 10.79
N GLU A 88 14.05 -9.15 10.59
CA GLU A 88 15.09 -9.36 11.61
C GLU A 88 15.91 -8.09 11.85
N ILE A 89 16.23 -7.34 10.79
CA ILE A 89 17.03 -6.11 10.86
C ILE A 89 16.22 -4.94 11.48
N TYR A 90 14.93 -4.84 11.15
CA TYR A 90 14.08 -3.69 11.47
C TYR A 90 12.88 -4.05 12.35
N GLU A 91 13.02 -5.04 13.24
CA GLU A 91 11.92 -5.60 14.05
C GLU A 91 11.06 -4.54 14.76
N HIS A 92 11.70 -3.47 15.26
CA HIS A 92 11.04 -2.37 15.98
C HIS A 92 11.02 -1.05 15.18
N ASN A 93 11.46 -1.06 13.93
CA ASN A 93 11.48 0.11 13.06
C ASN A 93 10.65 -0.13 11.80
N ARG A 94 9.34 0.10 11.94
CA ARG A 94 8.37 -0.08 10.85
C ARG A 94 8.69 0.77 9.62
N ASP A 95 9.16 2.00 9.82
CA ASP A 95 9.39 2.93 8.73
C ASP A 95 10.62 2.52 7.93
N ALA A 96 11.72 2.14 8.61
CA ALA A 96 12.90 1.58 7.94
C ALA A 96 12.59 0.25 7.23
N TYR A 97 11.77 -0.62 7.82
CA TYR A 97 11.30 -1.84 7.16
C TYR A 97 10.52 -1.54 5.87
N THR A 98 9.70 -0.49 5.89
CA THR A 98 8.90 -0.07 4.73
C THR A 98 9.81 0.47 3.63
N GLU A 99 10.73 1.38 4.00
CA GLU A 99 11.66 2.01 3.07
C GLU A 99 12.63 1.02 2.43
N ALA A 100 13.15 0.06 3.20
CA ALA A 100 14.10 -0.93 2.70
C ALA A 100 13.53 -1.88 1.63
N LYS A 101 12.21 -1.89 1.41
CA LYS A 101 11.56 -2.65 0.32
C LYS A 101 11.28 -1.79 -0.92
N SER A 102 11.41 -0.47 -0.82
CA SER A 102 10.99 0.47 -1.86
C SER A 102 11.68 0.21 -3.20
N GLU A 103 13.00 -0.02 -3.17
CA GLU A 103 13.78 -0.29 -4.39
C GLU A 103 13.30 -1.56 -5.11
N PHE A 104 13.08 -2.65 -4.37
CA PHE A 104 12.59 -3.91 -4.92
C PHE A 104 11.20 -3.73 -5.56
N ILE A 105 10.29 -3.08 -4.83
CA ILE A 105 8.92 -2.85 -5.32
C ILE A 105 8.96 -2.00 -6.59
N LEU A 106 9.74 -0.92 -6.60
CA LEU A 106 9.84 -0.03 -7.75
C LEU A 106 10.42 -0.73 -8.98
N LYS A 107 11.49 -1.51 -8.81
CA LYS A 107 12.11 -2.30 -9.88
C LYS A 107 11.08 -3.18 -10.59
N TYR A 108 10.36 -4.01 -9.84
CA TYR A 108 9.43 -4.96 -10.44
C TYR A 108 8.11 -4.33 -10.88
N SER A 109 7.69 -3.21 -10.27
CA SER A 109 6.60 -2.38 -10.82
C SER A 109 6.94 -1.84 -12.21
N ASN A 110 8.17 -1.37 -12.41
CA ASN A 110 8.63 -0.89 -13.72
C ASN A 110 8.73 -2.02 -14.75
N MET A 111 9.32 -3.17 -14.38
CA MET A 111 9.36 -4.34 -15.28
C MET A 111 7.95 -4.78 -15.69
N ALA A 112 7.01 -4.78 -14.75
CA ALA A 112 5.62 -5.10 -15.03
C ALA A 112 4.98 -4.15 -16.04
N ARG A 113 5.25 -2.85 -15.93
CA ARG A 113 4.79 -1.83 -16.89
C ARG A 113 5.43 -2.01 -18.26
N GLU A 114 6.70 -2.40 -18.32
CA GLU A 114 7.38 -2.70 -19.59
C GLU A 114 6.79 -3.94 -20.28
N GLU A 115 6.48 -4.99 -19.53
CA GLU A 115 5.92 -6.24 -20.06
C GLU A 115 4.45 -6.11 -20.48
N SER A 116 3.63 -5.50 -19.63
CA SER A 116 2.17 -5.42 -19.84
C SER A 116 1.73 -4.15 -20.57
N GLY A 117 2.57 -3.12 -20.63
CA GLY A 117 2.17 -1.78 -21.04
C GLY A 117 1.37 -1.05 -19.95
N ASN A 118 0.70 0.04 -20.31
CA ASN A 118 -0.04 0.87 -19.35
C ASN A 118 -1.50 0.40 -19.17
N ILE A 119 -1.70 -0.85 -18.75
CA ILE A 119 -3.03 -1.48 -18.68
C ILE A 119 -3.95 -0.91 -17.59
N TYR A 120 -3.39 -0.19 -16.61
CA TYR A 120 -4.12 0.46 -15.53
C TYR A 120 -4.28 1.97 -15.71
N LYS A 121 -3.94 2.51 -16.90
CA LYS A 121 -4.27 3.91 -17.20
C LYS A 121 -5.79 4.08 -17.25
N PRO A 122 -6.34 5.05 -16.51
CA PRO A 122 -7.76 5.41 -16.58
C PRO A 122 -8.22 5.88 -17.96
#